data_AF-A0A4Z2CC26-F1
#
_entry.id   AF-A0A4Z2CC26-F1
#
_cell.length_a   1.000
_cell.length_b   1.000
_cell.length_c   1.000
_cell.angle_alpha   90.00
_cell.angle_beta   90.00
_cell.angle_gamma   90.00
#
_symmetry.space_group_name_H-M   'P 1'
#
loop_
_entity.id
_entity.type
_entity.pdbx_description
1 polymer ?
#
loop_
_entity_poly.entity_id
_entity_poly.type
_entity_poly.pdbx_seq_one_letter_code
_entity_poly.pdbx_strand_id
1 'polypeptide(L)'
;MDIDIIRDQKLGAGAGMRSSRHTLAEVWVQKTSEMDTSQQYHCRTFLGHLLNIGDLVLGFDFANSNINDEYLNKMNPHHIPDVVLIKKGYDRVRRVKRRNWKLQEMARDREGMDTDDERQYQDFLEDLEEDEALRKNINIFRDASKIPVESDTDDDGAPQISLAEMLEELSLMDATGGEGADMMTD
;
A
#
# COMPACT_ATOMS: atom_id res chain seq x y z
N MET A 1 7.79 -22.77 1.17
CA MET A 1 7.81 -21.34 0.83
C MET A 1 9.25 -20.91 0.66
N ASP A 2 9.59 -20.44 -0.54
CA ASP A 2 10.94 -20.07 -0.96
C ASP A 2 10.86 -18.91 -1.98
N ILE A 3 11.93 -18.12 -2.10
CA ILE A 3 12.02 -16.96 -3.01
C ILE A 3 13.40 -16.93 -3.65
N ASP A 4 13.43 -17.08 -4.97
CA ASP A 4 14.64 -17.03 -5.78
C ASP A 4 14.65 -15.83 -6.73
N ILE A 5 15.61 -14.92 -6.54
CA ILE A 5 15.76 -13.73 -7.39
C ILE A 5 16.39 -14.10 -8.73
N ILE A 6 15.68 -13.82 -9.83
CA ILE A 6 16.17 -14.04 -11.18
C ILE A 6 16.91 -12.80 -11.67
N ARG A 7 18.25 -12.87 -11.66
CA ARG A 7 19.11 -11.74 -12.09
C ARG A 7 19.33 -11.73 -13.61
N ASP A 8 19.65 -12.89 -14.19
CA ASP A 8 20.15 -13.00 -15.57
C ASP A 8 19.16 -13.73 -16.49
N GLN A 9 17.95 -13.19 -16.63
CA GLN A 9 16.99 -13.74 -17.59
C GLN A 9 17.43 -13.45 -19.02
N LYS A 10 17.73 -14.51 -19.78
CA LYS A 10 17.96 -14.43 -21.23
C LYS A 10 16.62 -14.17 -21.92
N LEU A 11 16.50 -12.99 -22.52
CA LEU A 11 15.34 -12.61 -23.32
C LEU A 11 15.55 -12.98 -24.78
N GLY A 12 14.51 -13.52 -25.41
CA GLY A 12 14.50 -13.79 -26.85
C GLY A 12 14.39 -12.51 -27.69
N ALA A 13 14.60 -12.65 -29.00
CA ALA A 13 14.34 -11.56 -29.93
C ALA A 13 12.88 -11.09 -29.81
N GLY A 14 12.67 -9.77 -29.70
CA GLY A 14 11.33 -9.16 -29.57
C GLY A 14 10.84 -8.90 -28.14
N ALA A 15 11.65 -9.19 -27.10
CA ALA A 15 11.22 -9.03 -25.70
C ALA A 15 10.98 -7.59 -25.21
N GLY A 16 11.38 -6.58 -25.99
CA GLY A 16 11.07 -5.18 -25.67
C GLY A 16 11.82 -4.60 -24.46
N MET A 17 11.21 -3.58 -23.83
CA MET A 17 11.80 -2.82 -22.73
C MET A 17 11.64 -3.55 -21.38
N ARG A 18 12.67 -3.48 -20.54
CA ARG A 18 12.61 -3.99 -19.16
C ARG A 18 12.24 -2.86 -18.20
N SER A 19 11.37 -3.17 -17.23
CA SER A 19 11.06 -2.23 -16.16
C SER A 19 12.28 -2.04 -15.25
N SER A 20 12.58 -0.79 -14.86
CA SER A 20 13.59 -0.46 -13.86
C SER A 20 13.07 -0.50 -12.42
N ARG A 21 11.74 -0.57 -12.24
CA ARG A 21 11.09 -0.55 -10.92
C ARG A 21 10.94 -1.94 -10.30
N HIS A 22 10.94 -2.98 -11.13
CA HIS A 22 10.56 -4.32 -10.71
C HIS A 22 11.74 -5.29 -10.81
N THR A 23 11.72 -6.31 -9.96
CA THR A 23 12.72 -7.38 -9.94
C THR A 23 12.01 -8.71 -10.07
N LEU A 24 12.45 -9.52 -11.02
CA LEU A 24 11.84 -10.81 -11.29
C LEU A 24 12.29 -11.83 -10.23
N ALA A 25 11.35 -12.61 -9.71
CA ALA A 25 11.63 -13.69 -8.78
C ALA A 25 10.71 -14.89 -9.03
N GLU A 26 11.21 -16.07 -8.72
CA GLU A 26 10.44 -17.31 -8.58
C GLU A 26 10.06 -17.49 -7.12
N VAL A 27 8.79 -17.78 -6.86
CA VAL A 27 8.27 -17.88 -5.50
C VAL A 27 7.36 -19.08 -5.36
N TRP A 28 7.45 -19.71 -4.18
CA TRP A 28 6.50 -20.74 -3.74
C TRP A 28 5.60 -20.15 -2.66
N VAL A 29 4.32 -20.02 -2.97
CA VAL A 29 3.31 -19.43 -2.10
C VAL A 29 2.28 -20.47 -1.66
N GLN A 30 1.66 -20.21 -0.52
CA GLN A 30 0.56 -20.99 0.03
C GLN A 30 -0.57 -20.04 0.41
N LYS A 31 -1.82 -20.44 0.17
CA LYS A 31 -2.98 -19.64 0.56
C LYS A 31 -3.13 -19.66 2.07
N THR A 32 -3.42 -18.49 2.65
CA THR A 32 -3.67 -18.36 4.10
C THR A 32 -4.86 -19.21 4.57
N SER A 33 -5.86 -19.41 3.71
CA SER A 33 -7.04 -20.25 4.01
C SER A 33 -6.74 -21.75 4.03
N GLU A 34 -5.60 -22.18 3.48
CA GLU A 34 -5.22 -23.59 3.30
C GLU A 34 -3.88 -23.90 3.96
N MET A 35 -3.52 -23.16 5.02
CA MET A 35 -2.25 -23.30 5.74
C MET A 35 -2.05 -24.66 6.41
N ASP A 36 -3.14 -25.37 6.67
CA ASP A 36 -3.17 -26.73 7.21
C ASP A 36 -2.88 -27.80 6.15
N THR A 37 -2.94 -27.45 4.87
CA THR A 37 -2.63 -28.35 3.76
C THR A 37 -1.15 -28.27 3.35
N SER A 38 -0.70 -29.19 2.51
CA SER A 38 0.62 -29.13 1.88
C SER A 38 0.57 -28.49 0.48
N GLN A 39 -0.55 -27.89 0.10
CA GLN A 39 -0.74 -27.32 -1.24
C GLN A 39 0.08 -26.04 -1.38
N GLN A 40 1.03 -26.04 -2.32
CA GLN A 40 1.84 -24.87 -2.66
C GLN A 40 1.70 -24.58 -4.15
N TYR A 41 1.77 -23.30 -4.47
CA TYR A 41 1.70 -22.79 -5.83
C TYR A 41 3.04 -22.15 -6.19
N HIS A 42 3.56 -22.51 -7.34
CA HIS A 42 4.73 -21.88 -7.91
C HIS A 42 4.29 -20.76 -8.84
N CYS A 43 4.89 -19.57 -8.70
CA CYS A 43 4.69 -18.51 -9.66
C CYS A 43 5.94 -17.65 -9.83
N ARG A 44 6.00 -16.96 -10.97
CA ARG A 44 7.02 -15.95 -11.24
C ARG A 44 6.39 -14.58 -11.06
N THR A 45 7.02 -13.75 -10.22
CA THR A 45 6.50 -12.44 -9.82
C THR A 45 7.49 -11.32 -10.15
N PHE A 46 6.95 -10.12 -10.34
CA PHE A 46 7.72 -8.88 -10.53
C PHE A 46 8.05 -8.18 -9.18
N LEU A 47 7.52 -8.71 -8.08
CA LEU A 47 7.68 -8.18 -6.72
C LEU A 47 8.95 -8.68 -6.01
N GLY A 48 9.92 -9.24 -6.72
CA GLY A 48 11.08 -9.92 -6.12
C GLY A 48 11.94 -9.04 -5.21
N HIS A 49 11.97 -7.73 -5.43
CA HIS A 49 12.70 -6.77 -4.58
C HIS A 49 11.95 -6.40 -3.31
N LEU A 50 10.67 -6.76 -3.20
CA LEU A 50 9.76 -6.34 -2.15
C LEU A 50 9.41 -7.48 -1.18
N LEU A 51 9.38 -8.71 -1.69
CA LEU A 51 8.95 -9.89 -0.95
C LEU A 51 10.09 -10.54 -0.17
N ASN A 52 9.80 -10.83 1.09
CA ASN A 52 10.57 -11.71 1.96
C ASN A 52 9.76 -12.97 2.30
N ILE A 53 10.44 -14.02 2.73
CA ILE A 53 9.78 -15.25 3.16
C ILE A 53 8.93 -14.95 4.40
N GLY A 54 7.64 -15.31 4.32
CA GLY A 54 6.66 -15.07 5.40
C GLY A 54 5.80 -13.82 5.19
N ASP A 55 6.08 -13.00 4.18
CA ASP A 55 5.23 -11.86 3.83
C ASP A 55 3.85 -12.31 3.33
N LEU A 56 2.85 -11.49 3.62
CA LEU A 56 1.53 -11.63 3.02
C LEU A 56 1.53 -11.02 1.62
N VAL A 57 0.84 -11.67 0.69
CA VAL A 57 0.72 -11.21 -0.70
C VAL A 57 -0.70 -11.36 -1.18
N LEU A 58 -1.12 -10.42 -2.03
CA LEU A 58 -2.40 -10.43 -2.72
C LEU A 58 -2.17 -10.76 -4.18
N GLY A 59 -3.03 -11.60 -4.73
CA GLY A 59 -2.93 -12.07 -6.10
C GLY A 59 -4.22 -12.73 -6.58
N PHE A 60 -4.23 -13.06 -7.86
CA PHE A 60 -5.32 -13.79 -8.50
C PHE A 60 -4.99 -15.29 -8.56
N ASP A 61 -5.95 -16.11 -8.18
CA ASP A 61 -5.92 -17.57 -8.27
C ASP A 61 -6.59 -17.99 -9.59
N PHE A 62 -5.80 -18.22 -10.63
CA PHE A 62 -6.28 -18.67 -11.93
C PHE A 62 -6.60 -20.17 -11.95
N ALA A 63 -5.98 -20.96 -11.09
CA ALA A 63 -6.24 -22.41 -11.01
C ALA A 63 -7.68 -22.73 -10.62
N ASN A 64 -8.29 -21.91 -9.76
CA ASN A 64 -9.68 -22.09 -9.32
C ASN A 64 -10.68 -21.09 -9.95
N SER A 65 -10.21 -20.21 -10.84
CA SER A 65 -11.08 -19.21 -11.48
C SER A 65 -11.76 -19.75 -12.73
N ASN A 66 -13.09 -19.62 -12.80
CA ASN A 66 -13.86 -19.89 -14.01
C ASN A 66 -14.06 -18.60 -14.82
N ILE A 67 -13.16 -18.35 -15.78
CA ILE A 67 -13.12 -17.10 -16.56
C ILE A 67 -13.74 -17.32 -17.93
N ASN A 68 -14.76 -16.53 -18.26
CA ASN A 68 -15.36 -16.52 -19.59
C ASN A 68 -14.67 -15.46 -20.48
N ASP A 69 -13.48 -15.78 -20.99
CA ASP A 69 -12.73 -14.91 -21.90
C ASP A 69 -12.33 -15.65 -23.18
N GLU A 70 -12.58 -15.03 -24.34
CA GLU A 70 -12.33 -15.64 -25.65
C GLU A 70 -10.84 -15.90 -25.91
N TYR A 71 -9.96 -15.03 -25.43
CA TYR A 71 -8.52 -15.14 -25.66
C TYR A 71 -7.89 -16.17 -24.75
N LEU A 72 -8.30 -16.20 -23.48
CA LEU A 72 -7.87 -17.20 -22.51
C LEU A 72 -8.24 -18.61 -22.97
N ASN A 73 -9.46 -18.79 -23.50
CA ASN A 73 -9.94 -20.05 -24.07
C ASN A 73 -9.13 -20.53 -25.30
N LYS A 74 -8.49 -19.61 -26.03
CA LYS A 74 -7.64 -19.92 -27.20
C LYS A 74 -6.16 -20.13 -26.84
N MET A 75 -5.74 -19.72 -25.64
CA MET A 75 -4.36 -19.82 -25.20
C MET A 75 -4.01 -21.26 -24.79
N ASN A 76 -2.75 -21.65 -24.93
CA ASN A 76 -2.27 -22.94 -24.42
C ASN A 76 -2.37 -22.94 -22.87
N PRO A 77 -3.09 -23.90 -22.26
CA PRO A 77 -3.21 -23.99 -20.80
C PRO A 77 -1.87 -24.04 -20.07
N HIS A 78 -0.83 -24.62 -20.67
CA HIS A 78 0.50 -24.70 -20.07
C HIS A 78 1.24 -23.34 -19.98
N HIS A 79 0.75 -22.31 -20.67
CA HIS A 79 1.32 -20.96 -20.60
C HIS A 79 0.53 -20.03 -19.68
N ILE A 80 -0.63 -20.48 -19.18
CA ILE A 80 -1.44 -19.72 -18.22
C ILE A 80 -0.87 -20.01 -16.82
N PRO A 81 -0.49 -18.99 -16.04
CA PRO A 81 -0.02 -19.18 -14.67
C PRO A 81 -1.18 -19.59 -13.76
N ASP A 82 -0.91 -20.45 -12.77
CA ASP A 82 -1.90 -20.84 -11.76
C ASP A 82 -2.21 -19.70 -10.78
N VAL A 83 -1.20 -18.89 -10.45
CA VAL A 83 -1.30 -17.76 -9.52
C VAL A 83 -0.52 -16.57 -10.05
N VAL A 84 -1.10 -15.37 -9.94
CA VAL A 84 -0.43 -14.11 -10.28
C VAL A 84 -0.45 -13.19 -9.07
N LEU A 85 0.71 -12.84 -8.54
CA LEU A 85 0.85 -11.91 -7.41
C LEU A 85 0.90 -10.47 -7.92
N ILE A 86 0.16 -9.58 -7.26
CA ILE A 86 -0.03 -8.19 -7.70
C ILE A 86 0.48 -7.19 -6.66
N LYS A 87 0.18 -7.42 -5.37
CA LYS A 87 0.47 -6.47 -4.29
C LYS A 87 1.02 -7.20 -3.06
N LYS A 88 2.05 -6.65 -2.42
CA LYS A 88 2.48 -7.10 -1.09
C LYS A 88 1.48 -6.60 -0.06
N GLY A 89 1.02 -7.48 0.82
CA GLY A 89 0.25 -7.14 2.00
C GLY A 89 1.19 -6.72 3.12
N TYR A 90 0.87 -5.60 3.77
CA TYR A 90 1.59 -5.11 4.94
C TYR A 90 0.67 -5.14 6.16
N ASP A 91 1.26 -5.19 7.35
CA ASP A 91 0.52 -5.16 8.60
C ASP A 91 -0.19 -3.79 8.77
N ARG A 92 -1.52 -3.82 8.67
CA ARG A 92 -2.37 -2.63 8.81
C ARG A 92 -2.20 -1.95 10.16
N VAL A 93 -2.04 -2.71 11.24
CA VAL A 93 -1.90 -2.16 12.60
C VAL A 93 -0.59 -1.37 12.70
N ARG A 94 0.51 -1.92 12.14
CA ARG A 94 1.79 -1.22 12.08
C ARG A 94 1.73 0.03 11.21
N ARG A 95 1.07 -0.03 10.05
CA ARG A 95 0.86 1.13 9.17
C ARG A 95 0.13 2.28 9.86
N VAL A 96 -1.03 2.00 10.46
CA VAL A 96 -1.82 3.01 11.17
C VAL A 96 -1.05 3.63 12.34
N LYS A 97 -0.22 2.85 13.03
CA LYS A 97 0.62 3.35 14.13
C LYS A 97 1.71 4.32 13.64
N ARG A 98 2.28 4.06 12.46
CA ARG A 98 3.36 4.86 11.84
C ARG A 98 2.85 6.11 11.12
N ARG A 99 1.60 6.10 10.68
CA ARG A 99 0.95 7.22 10.00
C ARG A 99 0.95 8.47 10.91
N ASN A 100 1.73 9.46 10.48
CA ASN A 100 1.93 10.76 11.15
C ASN A 100 1.28 11.92 10.39
N TRP A 101 0.36 11.59 9.48
CA TRP A 101 -0.37 12.52 8.64
C TRP A 101 -1.86 12.22 8.67
N LYS A 102 -2.67 13.22 8.35
CA LYS A 102 -4.13 13.14 8.30
C LYS A 102 -4.68 13.92 7.10
N LEU A 103 -5.86 13.54 6.66
CA LEU A 103 -6.64 14.33 5.71
C LEU A 103 -7.59 15.25 6.47
N GLN A 104 -7.87 16.41 5.90
CA GLN A 104 -8.89 17.31 6.42
C GLN A 104 -10.27 16.82 5.96
N GLU A 105 -11.06 16.31 6.92
CA GLU A 105 -12.45 15.95 6.66
C GLU A 105 -13.31 17.22 6.61
N MET A 106 -14.15 17.36 5.58
CA MET A 106 -15.21 18.37 5.62
C MET A 106 -16.22 17.97 6.69
N ALA A 107 -16.83 18.94 7.37
CA ALA A 107 -17.89 18.67 8.33
C ALA A 107 -19.02 17.90 7.65
N ARG A 108 -19.10 16.59 7.90
CA ARG A 108 -20.22 15.74 7.53
C ARG A 108 -21.11 15.60 8.75
N ASP A 109 -22.42 15.69 8.56
CA ASP A 109 -23.38 15.28 9.57
C ASP A 109 -23.19 13.77 9.81
N ARG A 110 -22.56 13.42 10.94
CA ARG A 110 -22.18 12.04 11.33
C ARG A 110 -23.38 11.16 11.71
N GLU A 111 -24.50 11.31 11.03
CA GLU A 111 -25.65 10.42 11.21
C GLU A 111 -25.52 9.24 10.22
N GLY A 112 -24.83 8.18 10.65
CA GLY A 112 -24.93 6.86 10.01
C GLY A 112 -23.70 6.34 9.25
N MET A 113 -22.47 6.63 9.68
CA MET A 113 -21.30 5.91 9.15
C MET A 113 -21.41 4.42 9.50
N ASP A 114 -21.47 3.57 8.48
CA ASP A 114 -21.47 2.12 8.63
C ASP A 114 -20.02 1.64 8.80
N THR A 115 -19.83 0.46 9.38
CA THR A 115 -18.48 -0.15 9.55
C THR A 115 -17.72 -0.35 8.23
N ASP A 116 -18.42 -0.32 7.10
CA ASP A 116 -17.83 -0.39 5.77
C ASP A 116 -17.12 0.91 5.37
N ASP A 117 -17.61 2.07 5.83
CA ASP A 117 -17.03 3.37 5.54
C ASP A 117 -15.64 3.51 6.16
N GLU A 118 -15.44 2.98 7.38
CA GLU A 118 -14.15 3.00 8.06
C GLU A 118 -13.09 2.16 7.33
N ARG A 119 -13.48 0.98 6.81
CA ARG A 119 -12.56 0.12 6.05
C ARG A 119 -12.15 0.77 4.73
N GLN A 120 -13.13 1.28 3.98
CA GLN A 120 -12.88 1.98 2.72
C GLN A 120 -12.00 3.21 2.94
N TYR A 121 -12.19 3.94 4.04
CA TYR A 121 -11.35 5.05 4.40
C TYR A 121 -9.91 4.61 4.68
N GLN A 122 -9.69 3.52 5.42
CA GLN A 122 -8.33 3.01 5.64
C GLN A 122 -7.65 2.54 4.35
N ASP A 123 -8.38 1.83 3.49
CA ASP A 123 -7.87 1.40 2.17
C ASP A 123 -7.43 2.62 1.34
N PHE A 124 -8.24 3.67 1.35
CA PHE A 124 -7.89 4.92 0.67
C PHE A 124 -6.61 5.57 1.22
N LEU A 125 -6.42 5.61 2.54
CA LEU A 125 -5.20 6.14 3.13
C LEU A 125 -3.96 5.30 2.78
N GLU A 126 -4.11 3.98 2.69
CA GLU A 126 -3.03 3.07 2.25
C GLU A 126 -2.69 3.28 0.77
N ASP A 127 -3.69 3.49 -0.10
CA ASP A 127 -3.45 3.78 -1.52
C ASP A 127 -2.70 5.12 -1.72
N LEU A 128 -2.95 6.12 -0.86
CA LEU A 128 -2.18 7.38 -0.88
C LEU A 128 -0.71 7.20 -0.47
N GLU A 129 -0.43 6.29 0.47
CA GLU A 129 0.94 5.94 0.86
C GLU A 129 1.69 5.25 -0.28
N GLU A 130 0.99 4.45 -1.08
CA GLU A 130 1.57 3.61 -2.14
C GLU A 130 1.68 4.31 -3.50
N ASP A 131 0.73 5.17 -3.88
CA ASP A 131 0.67 5.78 -5.22
C ASP A 131 0.93 7.29 -5.20
N GLU A 132 2.05 7.71 -5.81
CA GLU A 132 2.43 9.12 -5.98
C GLU A 132 1.47 9.90 -6.89
N ALA A 133 0.92 9.25 -7.92
CA ALA A 133 -0.02 9.90 -8.83
C ALA A 133 -1.36 10.17 -8.15
N LEU A 134 -1.84 9.26 -7.30
CA LEU A 134 -3.06 9.43 -6.53
C LEU A 134 -2.90 10.55 -5.50
N ARG A 135 -1.76 10.58 -4.78
CA ARG A 135 -1.53 11.54 -3.70
C ARG A 135 -1.28 12.97 -4.19
N LYS A 136 -0.81 13.17 -5.43
CA LYS A 136 -0.43 14.48 -5.99
C LYS A 136 -1.51 15.56 -5.92
N ASN A 137 -2.79 15.18 -5.97
CA ASN A 137 -3.92 16.12 -5.99
C ASN A 137 -4.67 16.21 -4.65
N ILE A 138 -4.07 15.70 -3.56
CA ILE A 138 -4.71 15.63 -2.25
C ILE A 138 -3.87 16.40 -1.23
N ASN A 139 -4.53 17.24 -0.43
CA ASN A 139 -3.88 17.98 0.64
C ASN A 139 -3.68 17.05 1.84
N ILE A 140 -2.41 16.79 2.16
CA ILE A 140 -2.00 15.94 3.27
C ILE A 140 -1.45 16.84 4.38
N PHE A 141 -1.96 16.68 5.60
CA PHE A 141 -1.56 17.50 6.74
C PHE A 141 -0.79 16.67 7.75
N ARG A 142 0.22 17.28 8.39
CA ARG A 142 0.93 16.64 9.50
C ARG A 142 0.00 16.49 10.70
N ASP A 143 -0.01 15.33 11.33
CA ASP A 143 -0.71 15.09 12.58
C ASP A 143 0.20 15.41 13.77
N ALA A 144 0.03 16.59 14.36
CA ALA A 144 0.82 17.03 15.52
C ALA A 144 0.61 16.17 16.78
N SER A 145 -0.48 15.40 16.86
CA SER A 145 -0.75 14.49 17.98
C SER A 145 0.08 13.20 17.93
N LYS A 146 0.61 12.87 16.75
CA LYS A 146 1.40 11.67 16.51
C LYS A 146 2.88 12.03 16.53
N ILE A 147 3.57 11.58 17.58
CA ILE A 147 5.04 11.65 17.63
C ILE A 147 5.59 10.58 16.68
N PRO A 148 6.48 10.90 15.73
CA PRO A 148 7.13 9.91 14.89
C PRO A 148 7.85 8.89 15.77
N VAL A 149 7.36 7.65 15.77
CA VAL A 149 8.06 6.54 16.45
C VAL A 149 8.96 5.90 15.40
N GLU A 150 10.19 6.40 15.29
CA GLU A 150 11.26 5.72 14.54
C GLU A 150 11.76 4.52 15.36
N SER A 151 11.03 3.42 15.26
CA SER A 151 11.49 2.10 15.68
C SER A 151 12.07 1.41 14.45
N ASP A 152 13.41 1.43 14.32
CA ASP A 152 14.16 0.73 13.27
C ASP A 152 13.86 -0.78 13.23
N THR A 153 13.33 -1.34 14.32
CA THR A 153 13.05 -2.78 14.44
C THR A 153 11.73 -3.24 13.81
N ASP A 154 10.86 -2.32 13.38
CA ASP A 154 9.55 -2.65 12.82
C ASP A 154 9.41 -2.32 11.32
N ASP A 155 10.50 -1.95 10.64
CA ASP A 155 10.43 -1.45 9.27
C ASP A 155 10.24 -2.55 8.22
N ASP A 156 8.98 -2.91 7.98
CA ASP A 156 8.58 -3.86 6.94
C ASP A 156 8.74 -3.30 5.50
N GLY A 157 9.36 -2.12 5.33
CA GLY A 157 9.57 -1.45 4.05
C GLY A 157 8.29 -0.91 3.41
N ALA A 158 7.24 -0.69 4.21
CA ALA A 158 5.97 -0.17 3.73
C ALA A 158 6.13 1.25 3.18
N PRO A 159 5.51 1.58 2.03
CA PRO A 159 5.49 2.94 1.50
C PRO A 159 4.92 3.93 2.52
N GLN A 160 5.51 5.12 2.57
CA GLN A 160 5.11 6.22 3.45
C GLN A 160 5.15 7.54 2.68
N ILE A 161 4.35 8.50 3.14
CA ILE A 161 4.35 9.86 2.59
C ILE A 161 5.50 10.64 3.24
N SER A 162 6.30 11.33 2.44
CA SER A 162 7.44 12.07 2.97
C SER A 162 6.99 13.31 3.75
N LEU A 163 7.76 13.71 4.76
CA LEU A 163 7.48 14.93 5.53
C LEU A 163 7.45 16.20 4.64
N ALA A 164 8.19 16.19 3.53
CA ALA A 164 8.23 17.31 2.59
C ALA A 164 6.92 17.51 1.82
N GLU A 165 6.09 16.46 1.71
CA GLU A 165 4.78 16.51 1.07
C GLU A 165 3.67 16.95 2.05
N MET A 166 3.95 17.01 3.34
CA MET A 166 2.96 17.34 4.37
C MET A 166 2.85 18.85 4.58
N LEU A 167 1.61 19.33 4.65
CA LEU A 167 1.28 20.69 5.02
C LEU A 167 1.13 20.83 6.54
N GLU A 168 1.42 22.00 7.06
CA GLU A 168 1.05 22.38 8.42
C GLU A 168 -0.40 22.87 8.46
N GLU A 169 -1.14 22.45 9.47
CA GLU A 169 -2.51 22.92 9.68
C GLU A 169 -2.48 24.36 10.19
N LEU A 170 -3.07 25.28 9.42
CA LEU A 170 -3.18 26.69 9.82
C LEU A 170 -4.37 26.86 10.78
N SER A 171 -4.12 26.94 12.09
CA SER A 171 -5.15 27.31 13.07
C SER A 171 -5.17 28.82 13.29
N LEU A 172 -6.27 29.49 12.97
CA LEU A 172 -6.44 30.95 13.13
C LEU A 172 -6.70 31.42 14.58
N MET A 173 -6.49 30.56 15.59
CA MET A 173 -6.80 30.90 16.99
C MET A 173 -5.85 31.94 17.61
N ASP A 174 -4.75 32.30 16.93
CA ASP A 174 -3.75 33.28 17.41
C ASP A 174 -3.88 34.66 16.73
N ALA A 175 -4.87 34.87 15.85
CA ALA A 175 -4.99 36.10 15.05
C ALA A 175 -5.99 37.14 15.60
N THR A 176 -6.58 36.91 16.78
CA THR A 176 -7.30 37.94 17.51
C THR A 176 -6.45 38.37 18.71
N GLY A 177 -5.64 39.41 18.52
CA GLY A 177 -5.06 40.16 19.62
C GLY A 177 -6.19 40.49 20.60
N GLY A 178 -6.11 39.89 21.79
CA GLY A 178 -7.14 40.02 22.81
C GLY A 178 -7.44 41.49 23.08
N GLU A 179 -8.73 41.82 23.10
CA GLU A 179 -9.24 43.09 23.59
C GLU A 179 -8.74 43.30 25.03
N GLY A 180 -7.97 44.38 25.26
CA GLY A 180 -7.60 44.79 26.63
C GLY A 180 -6.13 45.11 26.87
N ALA A 181 -5.44 45.80 25.95
CA ALA A 181 -4.20 46.50 26.33
C ALA A 181 -4.59 47.71 27.20
N ASP A 182 -4.59 47.52 28.51
CA ASP A 182 -4.83 48.55 29.51
C ASP A 182 -3.73 49.62 29.38
N MET A 183 -4.08 50.78 28.82
CA MET A 183 -3.18 51.90 28.65
C MET A 183 -2.94 52.52 30.02
N MET A 184 -1.76 52.26 30.60
CA MET A 184 -1.30 53.01 31.78
C MET A 184 -1.27 54.50 31.46
N THR A 185 -2.14 55.25 32.12
CA THR A 185 -2.09 56.71 32.22
C THR A 185 -1.14 57.09 33.37
N ASP A 186 -0.06 57.79 33.05
CA ASP A 186 0.70 58.63 33.99
C ASP A 186 -0.09 59.92 34.33
#